data_AF-A0A7C9QW55-F1
#
_entry.id   AF-A0A7C9QW55-F1
#
_cell.length_a   1.000
_cell.length_b   1.000
_cell.length_c   1.000
_cell.angle_alpha   90.00
_cell.angle_beta   90.00
_cell.angle_gamma   90.00
#
_symmetry.space_group_name_H-M   'P 1'
#
loop_
_entity.id
_entity.type
_entity.pdbx_description
1 polymer ?
#
loop_
_entity_poly.entity_id
_entity_poly.type
_entity_poly.pdbx_seq_one_letter_code
_entity_poly.pdbx_strand_id
1 'polypeptide(L)'
;MYFTEEILQQVILWAIQRTSLSLGLISEGDQFIPEDAFERIALAKGHRDALMEFVAAYGAWYAFHLEIYKAEKQGKLNPEENNRLMALIHRRDNAKKTLLDITD
;
A
#
# COMPACT_ATOMS: atom_id res chain seq x y z
N MET A 1 14.91 3.48 12.14
CA MET A 1 13.62 4.13 11.82
C MET A 1 12.56 3.04 11.84
N TYR A 2 11.64 3.10 12.81
CA TYR A 2 10.60 2.08 12.98
C TYR A 2 9.42 2.39 12.06
N PHE A 3 8.99 1.43 11.24
CA PHE A 3 7.77 1.54 10.43
C PHE A 3 6.58 1.13 11.30
N THR A 4 5.74 2.09 11.69
CA THR A 4 4.59 1.92 12.60
C THR A 4 3.27 1.77 11.84
N GLU A 5 2.20 1.42 12.55
CA GLU A 5 0.82 1.44 12.04
C GLU A 5 0.45 2.83 11.49
N GLU A 6 0.99 3.91 12.05
CA GLU A 6 0.80 5.26 11.50
C GLU A 6 1.43 5.41 10.12
N ILE A 7 2.59 4.78 9.87
CA ILE A 7 3.22 4.82 8.55
C ILE A 7 2.40 4.01 7.53
N LEU A 8 1.79 2.90 7.95
CA LEU A 8 0.83 2.17 7.12
C LEU A 8 -0.37 3.05 6.77
N GLN A 9 -0.95 3.74 7.74
CA GLN A 9 -2.06 4.69 7.50
C GLN A 9 -1.66 5.81 6.54
N GLN A 10 -0.47 6.40 6.70
CA GLN A 10 0.03 7.44 5.80
C GLN A 10 0.19 6.95 4.35
N VAL A 11 0.65 5.71 4.16
CA VAL A 11 0.77 5.11 2.82
C VAL A 11 -0.61 4.87 2.19
N ILE A 12 -1.59 4.42 2.98
CA ILE A 12 -2.97 4.23 2.53
C ILE A 12 -3.59 5.58 2.14
N LEU A 13 -3.44 6.60 2.99
CA LEU A 13 -3.93 7.96 2.72
C LEU A 13 -3.29 8.54 1.45
N TRP A 14 -1.97 8.40 1.30
CA TRP A 14 -1.27 8.82 0.08
C TRP A 14 -1.83 8.13 -1.18
N ALA A 15 -2.09 6.83 -1.11
CA ALA A 15 -2.65 6.07 -2.23
C ALA A 15 -4.06 6.55 -2.59
N ILE A 16 -4.93 6.75 -1.59
CA ILE A 16 -6.28 7.29 -1.78
C ILE A 16 -6.22 8.70 -2.39
N GLN A 17 -5.32 9.57 -1.90
CA GLN A 17 -5.16 10.92 -2.42
C GLN A 17 -4.75 10.92 -3.90
N ARG A 18 -3.74 10.13 -4.26
CA ARG A 18 -3.27 9.99 -5.65
C ARG A 18 -4.39 9.52 -6.56
N THR A 19 -5.11 8.47 -6.17
CA THR A 19 -6.24 7.98 -6.94
C THR A 19 -7.36 9.01 -7.04
N SER A 20 -7.68 9.72 -5.96
CA SER A 20 -8.72 10.75 -5.97
C SER A 20 -8.38 11.92 -6.91
N LEU A 21 -7.11 12.32 -6.98
CA LEU A 21 -6.63 13.32 -7.94
C LEU A 21 -6.82 12.85 -9.38
N SER A 22 -6.39 11.61 -9.69
CA SER A 22 -6.51 11.07 -11.07
C SER A 22 -7.94 10.97 -11.57
N LEU A 23 -8.87 10.66 -10.66
CA LEU A 23 -10.28 10.55 -10.95
C LEU A 23 -10.98 11.93 -10.96
N GLY A 24 -10.26 13.02 -10.72
CA GLY A 24 -10.82 14.38 -10.65
C GLY A 24 -11.77 14.60 -9.48
N LEU A 25 -11.66 13.77 -8.43
CA LEU A 25 -12.50 13.88 -7.23
C LEU A 25 -12.04 15.02 -6.31
N ILE A 26 -10.75 15.34 -6.39
CA ILE A 26 -10.09 16.45 -5.71
C ILE A 26 -9.14 17.17 -6.65
N SER A 27 -8.79 18.40 -6.29
CA SER A 27 -7.85 19.24 -7.04
C SER A 27 -6.46 19.22 -6.41
N GLU A 28 -5.43 19.49 -7.22
CA GLU A 28 -4.08 19.74 -6.68
C GLU A 28 -4.13 20.98 -5.77
N GLY A 29 -3.80 20.78 -4.49
CA GLY A 29 -3.87 21.82 -3.45
C GLY A 29 -4.85 21.51 -2.33
N ASP A 30 -5.75 20.55 -2.53
CA ASP A 30 -6.61 20.06 -1.46
C ASP A 30 -5.75 19.34 -0.40
N GLN A 31 -5.66 19.95 0.78
CA GLN A 31 -4.93 19.39 1.93
C GLN A 31 -5.62 18.17 2.53
N PHE A 32 -6.86 17.90 2.14
CA PHE A 32 -7.69 16.88 2.75
C PHE A 32 -8.31 15.97 1.69
N ILE A 33 -8.29 14.67 1.98
CA ILE A 33 -8.98 13.67 1.18
C ILE A 33 -10.47 13.72 1.57
N PRO A 34 -11.42 13.86 0.62
CA PRO A 34 -12.84 13.85 0.89
C PRO A 34 -13.22 12.61 1.69
N GLU A 35 -14.10 12.75 2.67
CA GLU A 35 -14.55 11.61 3.50
C GLU A 35 -15.16 10.49 2.63
N ASP A 36 -15.74 10.84 1.49
CA ASP A 36 -16.33 9.91 0.52
C ASP A 36 -15.37 9.45 -0.59
N ALA A 37 -14.09 9.85 -0.56
CA ALA A 37 -13.12 9.47 -1.58
C ALA A 37 -13.00 7.95 -1.73
N PHE A 38 -13.10 7.22 -0.63
CA PHE A 38 -13.07 5.76 -0.65
C PHE A 38 -14.28 5.18 -1.39
N GLU A 39 -15.47 5.73 -1.17
CA GLU A 39 -16.71 5.32 -1.85
C GLU A 39 -16.67 5.67 -3.34
N ARG A 40 -16.13 6.85 -3.68
CA ARG A 40 -15.96 7.27 -5.07
C ARG A 40 -14.92 6.43 -5.82
N ILE A 41 -13.81 6.07 -5.17
CA ILE A 41 -12.83 5.11 -5.69
C ILE A 41 -13.46 3.72 -5.81
N ALA A 42 -14.31 3.32 -4.86
CA ALA A 42 -15.01 2.04 -4.91
C ALA A 42 -15.95 1.90 -6.11
N LEU A 43 -16.44 3.02 -6.64
CA LEU A 43 -17.27 3.08 -7.85
C LEU A 43 -16.43 3.13 -9.15
N ALA A 44 -15.15 3.48 -9.07
CA ALA A 44 -14.24 3.51 -10.20
C ALA A 44 -13.72 2.10 -10.54
N LYS A 45 -14.18 1.55 -11.68
CA LYS A 45 -13.85 0.19 -12.14
C LYS A 45 -12.32 0.02 -12.26
N GLY A 46 -11.77 -1.04 -11.65
CA GLY A 46 -10.33 -1.36 -11.65
C GLY A 46 -9.50 -0.64 -10.57
N HIS A 47 -9.85 0.60 -10.22
CA HIS A 47 -9.14 1.37 -9.18
C HIS A 47 -9.34 0.79 -7.79
N ARG A 48 -10.57 0.41 -7.45
CA ARG A 48 -10.87 -0.28 -6.19
C ARG A 48 -10.04 -1.55 -6.03
N ASP A 49 -9.99 -2.38 -7.06
CA ASP A 49 -9.30 -3.67 -7.01
C ASP A 49 -7.79 -3.49 -6.87
N ALA A 50 -7.20 -2.54 -7.61
CA ALA A 50 -5.79 -2.20 -7.49
C ALA A 50 -5.44 -1.58 -6.13
N LEU A 51 -6.30 -0.72 -5.58
CA LEU A 51 -6.11 -0.15 -4.25
C LEU A 51 -6.21 -1.23 -3.17
N MET A 52 -7.23 -2.09 -3.23
CA MET A 52 -7.38 -3.21 -2.30
C MET A 52 -6.19 -4.17 -2.36
N GLU A 53 -5.71 -4.50 -3.56
CA GLU A 53 -4.53 -5.36 -3.73
C GLU A 53 -3.26 -4.68 -3.18
N PHE A 54 -3.07 -3.38 -3.40
CA PHE A 54 -1.94 -2.66 -2.83
C PHE A 54 -1.97 -2.65 -1.30
N VAL A 55 -3.12 -2.36 -0.69
CA VAL A 55 -3.31 -2.40 0.77
C VAL A 55 -3.04 -3.80 1.32
N ALA A 56 -3.57 -4.84 0.68
CA ALA A 56 -3.38 -6.22 1.09
C ALA A 56 -1.92 -6.68 0.96
N ALA A 57 -1.26 -6.36 -0.16
CA ALA A 57 0.14 -6.71 -0.41
C ALA A 57 1.08 -6.00 0.56
N TYR A 58 0.82 -4.71 0.85
CA TYR A 58 1.60 -3.96 1.83
C TYR A 58 1.37 -4.50 3.24
N GLY A 59 0.12 -4.80 3.63
CA GLY A 59 -0.20 -5.37 4.94
C GLY A 59 0.48 -6.73 5.17
N ALA A 60 0.51 -7.59 4.15
CA ALA A 60 1.20 -8.89 4.24
C ALA A 60 2.72 -8.73 4.39
N TRP A 61 3.33 -7.81 3.64
CA TRP A 61 4.74 -7.48 3.79
C TRP A 61 5.06 -6.95 5.20
N TYR A 62 4.20 -6.07 5.72
CA TYR A 62 4.35 -5.49 7.06
C TYR A 62 4.22 -6.53 8.16
N ALA A 63 3.20 -7.40 8.08
CA ALA A 63 3.00 -8.48 9.05
C ALA A 63 4.23 -9.39 9.12
N PHE A 64 4.79 -9.77 7.97
CA PHE A 64 6.02 -10.55 7.93
C PHE A 64 7.21 -9.78 8.52
N HIS A 65 7.33 -8.48 8.26
CA HIS A 65 8.38 -7.66 8.86
C HIS A 65 8.27 -7.61 10.39
N LEU A 66 7.06 -7.53 10.92
CA LEU A 66 6.79 -7.61 12.36
C LEU A 66 7.10 -9.00 12.94
N GLU A 67 6.80 -10.08 12.21
CA GLU A 67 7.17 -11.45 12.62
C GLU A 67 8.69 -11.58 12.78
N ILE A 68 9.45 -11.15 11.78
CA ILE A 68 10.93 -11.15 11.81
C ILE A 68 11.45 -10.27 12.95
N TYR A 69 10.81 -9.12 13.17
CA TYR A 69 11.20 -8.20 14.22
C TYR A 69 11.01 -8.83 15.61
N LYS A 70 9.82 -9.37 15.89
CA LYS A 70 9.48 -10.04 17.15
C LYS A 70 10.32 -11.29 17.41
N ALA A 71 10.76 -11.96 16.35
CA ALA A 71 11.64 -13.12 16.44
C ALA A 71 13.13 -12.76 16.56
N GLU A 72 13.50 -11.47 16.57
CA GLU A 72 14.90 -10.99 16.62
C GLU A 72 15.78 -11.53 15.47
N LYS A 73 15.16 -11.77 14.30
CA LYS A 73 15.82 -12.33 13.11
C LYS A 73 16.24 -11.26 12.09
N GLN A 74 16.30 -9.99 12.48
CA GLN A 74 16.65 -8.90 11.55
C GLN A 74 18.05 -9.15 10.97
N GLY A 75 18.14 -9.26 9.64
CA GLY A 75 19.40 -9.56 8.94
C GLY A 75 19.91 -11.00 9.09
N LYS A 76 19.13 -11.90 9.72
CA LYS A 76 19.48 -13.31 9.94
C LYS A 76 18.38 -14.25 9.40
N LEU A 77 17.81 -13.87 8.26
CA LEU A 77 16.79 -14.68 7.60
C LEU A 77 17.41 -15.96 7.06
N ASN A 78 16.73 -17.07 7.27
CA ASN A 78 17.07 -18.30 6.57
C ASN A 78 16.68 -18.18 5.07
N PRO A 79 17.14 -19.10 4.20
CA PRO A 79 16.85 -19.01 2.76
C PRO A 79 15.35 -18.96 2.42
N GLU A 80 14.51 -19.67 3.17
CA GLU A 80 13.06 -19.70 2.96
C GLU A 80 12.39 -18.38 3.36
N GLU A 81 12.76 -17.82 4.52
CA GLU A 81 12.32 -16.52 5.00
C GLU A 81 12.76 -15.39 4.05
N ASN A 82 13.97 -15.50 3.49
CA ASN A 82 14.46 -14.54 2.52
C ASN A 82 13.69 -14.62 1.19
N ASN A 83 13.42 -15.83 0.69
CA ASN A 83 12.58 -16.02 -0.50
C ASN A 83 11.16 -15.47 -0.29
N ARG A 84 10.57 -15.72 0.89
CA ARG A 84 9.27 -15.17 1.28
C ARG A 84 9.30 -13.65 1.33
N LEU A 85 10.33 -13.04 1.92
CA LEU A 85 10.49 -11.59 1.93
C LEU A 85 10.53 -11.00 0.52
N MET A 86 11.35 -11.59 -0.36
CA MET A 86 11.49 -11.12 -1.74
C MET A 86 10.17 -11.24 -2.53
N ALA A 87 9.43 -12.34 -2.34
CA ALA A 87 8.12 -12.50 -2.95
C ALA A 87 7.11 -11.44 -2.46
N LEU A 88 7.11 -11.13 -1.16
CA LEU A 88 6.26 -10.09 -0.58
C LEU A 88 6.62 -8.69 -1.10
N ILE A 89 7.92 -8.39 -1.23
CA ILE A 89 8.41 -7.13 -1.82
C ILE A 89 7.95 -7.02 -3.28
N HIS A 90 8.17 -8.05 -4.09
CA HIS A 90 7.76 -8.06 -5.49
C HIS A 90 6.25 -7.88 -5.64
N ARG A 91 5.43 -8.58 -4.84
CA ARG A 91 3.98 -8.43 -4.86
C ARG A 91 3.56 -6.99 -4.52
N ARG A 92 4.11 -6.42 -3.44
CA ARG A 92 3.84 -5.04 -3.02
C ARG A 92 4.22 -4.04 -4.11
N ASP A 93 5.39 -4.18 -4.70
CA ASP A 93 5.90 -3.24 -5.70
C ASP A 93 5.11 -3.35 -7.02
N ASN A 94 4.71 -4.55 -7.41
CA ASN A 94 3.82 -4.75 -8.55
C ASN A 94 2.43 -4.14 -8.28
N ALA A 95 1.84 -4.35 -7.11
CA ALA A 95 0.55 -3.78 -6.76
C ALA A 95 0.60 -2.24 -6.73
N LYS A 96 1.68 -1.67 -6.18
CA LYS A 96 1.94 -0.23 -6.23
C LYS A 96 2.03 0.28 -7.66
N LYS A 97 2.79 -0.41 -8.51
CA LYS A 97 2.95 -0.06 -9.91
C LYS A 97 1.61 -0.10 -10.63
N THR A 98 0.83 -1.17 -10.48
CA THR A 98 -0.51 -1.27 -11.08
C THR A 98 -1.41 -0.14 -10.63
N LEU A 99 -1.41 0.22 -9.35
CA LEU A 99 -2.20 1.35 -8.85
C LEU A 99 -1.74 2.67 -9.47
N LEU A 100 -0.44 2.89 -9.64
CA LEU A 100 0.09 4.10 -10.29
C LEU A 100 -0.24 4.12 -11.78
N ASP A 101 -0.03 3.01 -12.51
CA ASP A 101 -0.26 2.90 -13.95
C ASP A 101 -1.73 3.13 -14.34
N ILE A 102 -2.69 2.91 -13.43
CA ILE A 102 -4.12 3.23 -13.66
C ILE A 102 -4.50 4.64 -13.23
N THR A 103 -3.70 5.25 -12.34
CA THR A 103 -3.89 6.58 -11.76
C THR A 103 -3.19 7.66 -12.60
N ASP A 104 -2.16 7.33 -13.38
CA ASP A 104 -1.45 8.23 -14.30
C ASP A 104 -2.13 8.27 -15.70
#